data_AF-A0A8C5DJ66-F1
#
_entry.id   AF-A0A8C5DJ66-F1
#
_cell.length_a   1.000
_cell.length_b   1.000
_cell.length_c   1.000
_cell.angle_alpha   90.00
_cell.angle_beta   90.00
_cell.angle_gamma   90.00
#
_symmetry.space_group_name_H-M   'P 1'
#
loop_
_entity.id
_entity.type
_entity.pdbx_description
1 polymer ?
#
loop_
_entity_poly.entity_id
_entity_poly.type
_entity_poly.pdbx_seq_one_letter_code
_entity_poly.pdbx_strand_id
1 'polypeptide(L)'
;LLFFLFLVILCSTAGCSCLSCVSSHFSHVDADPHEVALWVLLKRTQSANKAIRLQAVQELADNHHWHDYQYQTAAQVIDQRTAVGLARTPQVDLRFFRHPPSLPGFADGLSAEDGLRQLLASLPQSEVDKCVQYFTSLALRESTQSLAAQRGGLWCFGGNGLPYTQSLTSVPSEKVESFCVQALVQHSKSHCDHIVSNGGLQLLQRVYQLRRNSLKIQGNIVRIIGNLALNEDVHEAIAQSGWVSVLAEMMQSPHVMQASYAARALANLDRETVKEKYQDGVYILHPQTRGNQSIKADVLFIHGILGAAFKTWRQKDRSSLEEEEAESKEDYTECWPKSWLAADCPNLRVLSVEYDSHLSDWMAKCPVENQRKSLAYRSQELLKKLKQAGVGERPVVWVAHSMGGLLVKKMLQDASEDPDMDHLVKNTKGVLFYSVPHRGTFMAEYSVNVRYLLFPSIEVRELCKDSPALRGLNENFLNIAKEKEFKVLSFAETLPTTIGPMIKILVVPPQSADVGIGDLIEVDVDHLNICKPERKDSFLYRRSLQFIQECLKKDIA
;
A
#
# COMPACT_ATOMS: atom_id res chain seq x y z
N LEU A 1 13.69 -23.78 40.12
CA LEU A 1 13.08 -22.62 39.44
C LEU A 1 13.89 -21.32 39.60
N LEU A 2 14.06 -20.77 40.82
CA LEU A 2 14.81 -19.51 41.05
C LEU A 2 16.28 -19.58 40.60
N PHE A 3 16.96 -20.71 40.82
CA PHE A 3 18.33 -20.94 40.35
C PHE A 3 18.44 -21.04 38.81
N PHE A 4 17.37 -21.51 38.17
CA PHE A 4 17.25 -21.66 36.71
C PHE A 4 17.03 -20.30 36.03
N LEU A 5 16.17 -19.46 36.62
CA LEU A 5 16.04 -18.04 36.24
C LEU A 5 17.37 -17.30 36.42
N PHE A 6 18.09 -17.55 37.52
CA PHE A 6 19.37 -16.89 37.79
C PHE A 6 20.45 -17.25 36.76
N LEU A 7 20.55 -18.53 36.35
CA LEU A 7 21.52 -18.97 35.35
C LEU A 7 21.21 -18.45 33.93
N VAL A 8 19.93 -18.39 33.56
CA VAL A 8 19.51 -17.87 32.24
C VAL A 8 19.73 -16.36 32.14
N ILE A 9 19.46 -15.60 33.21
CA ILE A 9 19.73 -14.16 33.29
C ILE A 9 21.26 -13.88 33.24
N LEU A 10 22.07 -14.69 33.93
CA LEU A 10 23.54 -14.58 33.89
C LEU A 10 24.14 -14.92 32.52
N CYS A 11 23.63 -15.94 31.82
CA CYS A 11 24.10 -16.25 30.46
C CYS A 11 23.67 -15.19 29.42
N SER A 12 22.51 -14.55 29.61
CA SER A 12 22.03 -13.51 28.70
C SER A 12 22.77 -12.18 28.84
N THR A 13 23.46 -11.95 29.96
CA THR A 13 24.20 -10.73 30.27
C THR A 13 25.72 -10.85 30.03
N ALA A 14 26.27 -12.06 29.94
CA ALA A 14 27.72 -12.28 29.92
C ALA A 14 28.35 -12.66 28.56
N GLY A 15 27.60 -12.69 27.45
CA GLY A 15 28.19 -12.89 26.11
C GLY A 15 29.07 -14.14 25.96
N CYS A 16 28.77 -15.24 26.66
CA CYS A 16 29.61 -16.43 26.68
C CYS A 16 29.29 -17.41 25.55
N SER A 17 30.27 -17.62 24.67
CA SER A 17 30.32 -18.59 23.58
C SER A 17 30.73 -19.98 24.09
N CYS A 18 29.78 -20.79 24.57
CA CYS A 18 30.02 -22.21 24.88
C CYS A 18 28.82 -23.08 24.47
N LEU A 19 28.82 -23.55 23.22
CA LEU A 19 27.82 -24.45 22.65
C LEU A 19 27.86 -25.89 23.20
N SER A 20 28.91 -26.28 23.94
CA SER A 20 29.13 -27.67 24.38
C SER A 20 28.69 -27.97 25.82
N CYS A 21 28.49 -26.96 26.67
CA CYS A 21 28.19 -27.17 28.09
C CYS A 21 26.68 -27.29 28.40
N VAL A 22 25.82 -26.90 27.46
CA VAL A 22 24.36 -26.93 27.62
C VAL A 22 23.79 -28.33 27.29
N SER A 23 24.53 -29.21 26.62
CA SER A 23 24.03 -30.56 26.30
C SER A 23 24.17 -31.53 27.48
N SER A 24 25.19 -31.38 28.32
CA SER A 24 25.55 -32.37 29.36
C SER A 24 24.95 -32.10 30.74
N HIS A 25 24.25 -30.99 30.96
CA HIS A 25 23.62 -30.64 32.26
C HIS A 25 22.09 -30.66 32.23
N PHE A 26 21.47 -30.92 31.08
CA PHE A 26 20.00 -30.97 30.94
C PHE A 26 19.41 -32.37 31.17
N SER A 27 20.24 -33.39 31.46
CA SER A 27 19.77 -34.76 31.67
C SER A 27 19.15 -35.02 33.06
N HIS A 28 19.11 -34.02 33.96
CA HIS A 28 18.66 -34.19 35.35
C HIS A 28 17.68 -33.11 35.86
N VAL A 29 16.99 -32.40 34.98
CA VAL A 29 15.96 -31.44 35.38
C VAL A 29 14.59 -32.03 35.05
N ASP A 30 13.75 -32.25 36.07
CA ASP A 30 12.31 -32.54 35.94
C ASP A 30 11.57 -31.31 35.38
N ALA A 31 11.95 -30.87 34.19
CA ALA A 31 11.25 -29.82 33.45
C ALA A 31 10.23 -30.48 32.53
N ASP A 32 9.02 -29.93 32.48
CA ASP A 32 8.00 -30.34 31.53
C ASP A 32 8.60 -30.33 30.10
N PRO A 33 8.55 -31.45 29.35
CA PRO A 33 9.06 -31.53 27.99
C PRO A 33 8.56 -30.40 27.08
N HIS A 34 7.34 -29.90 27.30
CA HIS A 34 6.75 -28.80 26.55
C HIS A 34 7.41 -27.45 26.86
N GLU A 35 7.86 -27.21 28.09
CA GLU A 35 8.62 -26.01 28.45
C GLU A 35 10.01 -26.02 27.84
N VAL A 36 10.68 -27.18 27.87
CA VAL A 36 12.01 -27.35 27.26
C VAL A 36 11.94 -27.06 25.76
N ALA A 37 10.91 -27.57 25.07
CA ALA A 37 10.71 -27.33 23.64
C ALA A 37 10.58 -25.84 23.30
N LEU A 38 9.77 -25.08 24.06
CA LEU A 38 9.61 -23.65 23.84
C LEU A 38 10.94 -22.90 24.01
N TRP A 39 11.66 -23.13 25.11
CA TRP A 39 12.91 -22.43 25.38
C TRP A 39 14.02 -22.76 24.37
N VAL A 40 14.07 -24.01 23.88
CA VAL A 40 14.98 -24.40 22.80
C VAL A 40 14.67 -23.62 21.52
N LEU A 41 13.39 -23.51 21.15
CA LEU A 41 12.97 -22.72 19.97
C LEU A 41 13.30 -21.24 20.14
N LEU A 42 12.93 -20.62 21.26
CA LEU A 42 13.23 -19.21 21.56
C LEU A 42 14.73 -18.91 21.50
N LYS A 43 15.57 -19.83 22.01
CA LYS A 43 17.02 -19.69 21.90
C LYS A 43 17.50 -19.81 20.45
N ARG A 44 16.90 -20.70 19.64
CA ARG A 44 17.22 -20.84 18.21
C ARG A 44 16.79 -19.62 17.40
N THR A 45 15.69 -18.93 17.74
CA THR A 45 15.31 -17.67 17.06
C THR A 45 16.34 -16.56 17.25
N GLN A 46 17.20 -16.66 18.27
CA GLN A 46 18.29 -15.72 18.56
C GLN A 46 19.67 -16.20 18.06
N SER A 47 19.74 -17.33 17.33
CA SER A 47 21.00 -17.89 16.82
C SER A 47 21.78 -16.91 15.94
N ALA A 48 23.12 -16.96 15.93
CA ALA A 48 23.93 -16.17 14.99
C ALA A 48 23.69 -16.59 13.51
N ASN A 49 23.28 -17.85 13.28
CA ASN A 49 23.00 -18.36 11.94
C ASN A 49 21.58 -17.99 11.49
N LYS A 50 21.48 -17.25 10.37
CA LYS A 50 20.21 -16.80 9.79
C LYS A 50 19.25 -17.94 9.46
N ALA A 51 19.75 -19.04 8.87
CA ALA A 51 18.88 -20.16 8.49
C ALA A 51 18.24 -20.80 9.73
N ILE A 52 19.02 -20.98 10.80
CA ILE A 52 18.53 -21.51 12.08
C ILE A 52 17.45 -20.60 12.67
N ARG A 53 17.66 -19.27 12.63
CA ARG A 53 16.66 -18.32 13.13
C ARG A 53 15.35 -18.40 12.36
N LEU A 54 15.42 -18.33 11.03
CA LEU A 54 14.23 -18.36 10.17
C LEU A 54 13.44 -19.66 10.36
N GLN A 55 14.14 -20.79 10.41
CA GLN A 55 13.54 -22.09 10.67
C GLN A 55 12.87 -22.14 12.05
N ALA A 56 13.52 -21.61 13.09
CA ALA A 56 12.97 -21.61 14.44
C ALA A 56 11.73 -20.70 14.58
N VAL A 57 11.70 -19.55 13.90
CA VAL A 57 10.50 -18.69 13.86
C VAL A 57 9.33 -19.41 13.21
N GLN A 58 9.59 -20.12 12.09
CA GLN A 58 8.58 -20.91 11.40
C GLN A 58 8.06 -22.05 12.29
N GLU A 59 8.96 -22.84 12.91
CA GLU A 59 8.60 -23.92 13.84
C GLU A 59 7.82 -23.39 15.07
N LEU A 60 8.15 -22.20 15.57
CA LEU A 60 7.44 -21.57 16.69
C LEU A 60 6.00 -21.21 16.30
N ALA A 61 5.79 -20.68 15.10
CA ALA A 61 4.49 -20.26 14.60
C ALA A 61 3.59 -21.43 14.16
N ASP A 62 4.17 -22.47 13.53
CA ASP A 62 3.44 -23.64 13.03
C ASP A 62 2.96 -24.57 14.16
N ASN A 63 3.55 -24.46 15.35
CA ASN A 63 3.10 -25.23 16.50
C ASN A 63 1.85 -24.59 17.12
N HIS A 64 0.68 -25.18 16.85
CA HIS A 64 -0.60 -24.72 17.37
C HIS A 64 -0.96 -25.28 18.77
N HIS A 65 -0.09 -26.09 19.36
CA HIS A 65 -0.34 -26.78 20.63
C HIS A 65 0.27 -26.08 21.85
N TRP A 66 0.73 -24.83 21.71
CA TRP A 66 1.17 -24.06 22.86
C TRP A 66 0.00 -23.77 23.81
N HIS A 67 0.26 -23.89 25.10
CA HIS A 67 -0.63 -23.41 26.14
C HIS A 67 -0.59 -21.89 26.26
N ASP A 68 -1.64 -21.28 26.80
CA ASP A 68 -1.76 -19.82 26.95
C ASP A 68 -0.57 -19.18 27.67
N TYR A 69 -0.06 -19.83 28.73
CA TYR A 69 1.10 -19.34 29.47
C TYR A 69 2.40 -19.41 28.65
N GLN A 70 2.50 -20.34 27.70
CA GLN A 70 3.65 -20.46 26.80
C GLN A 70 3.67 -19.34 25.76
N TYR A 71 2.51 -18.98 25.22
CA TYR A 71 2.38 -17.78 24.38
C TYR A 71 2.79 -16.52 25.14
N GLN A 72 2.31 -16.35 26.37
CA GLN A 72 2.69 -15.21 27.22
C GLN A 72 4.19 -15.20 27.52
N THR A 73 4.78 -16.37 27.81
CA THR A 73 6.23 -16.51 28.03
C THR A 73 7.01 -16.12 26.77
N ALA A 74 6.60 -16.62 25.60
CA ALA A 74 7.20 -16.26 24.33
C ALA A 74 7.08 -14.74 24.07
N ALA A 75 5.89 -14.17 24.18
CA ALA A 75 5.65 -12.73 24.03
C ALA A 75 6.50 -11.88 24.97
N GLN A 76 6.89 -12.43 26.13
CA GLN A 76 7.77 -11.75 27.06
C GLN A 76 9.26 -11.77 26.64
N VAL A 77 9.69 -12.79 25.91
CA VAL A 77 11.12 -13.07 25.66
C VAL A 77 11.55 -12.76 24.24
N ILE A 78 10.63 -12.84 23.26
CA ILE A 78 10.96 -12.61 21.85
C ILE A 78 11.55 -11.20 21.66
N ASP A 79 12.62 -11.13 20.88
CA ASP A 79 13.20 -9.88 20.45
C ASP A 79 12.39 -9.29 19.28
N GLN A 80 12.69 -8.04 18.92
CA GLN A 80 12.02 -7.37 17.81
C GLN A 80 12.10 -8.18 16.51
N ARG A 81 13.27 -8.76 16.21
CA ARG A 81 13.50 -9.50 14.96
C ARG A 81 12.58 -10.72 14.89
N THR A 82 12.49 -11.48 15.98
CA THR A 82 11.60 -12.63 16.12
C THR A 82 10.14 -12.19 16.01
N ALA A 83 9.75 -11.09 16.68
CA ALA A 83 8.39 -10.57 16.62
C ALA A 83 8.00 -10.16 15.18
N VAL A 84 8.86 -9.44 14.45
CA VAL A 84 8.60 -9.11 13.03
C VAL A 84 8.52 -10.37 12.18
N GLY A 85 9.37 -11.38 12.43
CA GLY A 85 9.31 -12.66 11.74
C GLY A 85 7.99 -13.41 11.96
N LEU A 86 7.53 -13.48 13.20
CA LEU A 86 6.23 -14.05 13.57
C LEU A 86 5.09 -13.27 12.91
N ALA A 87 5.12 -11.93 12.95
CA ALA A 87 4.09 -11.07 12.33
C ALA A 87 4.03 -11.21 10.80
N ARG A 88 5.13 -11.69 10.19
CA ARG A 88 5.20 -12.02 8.77
C ARG A 88 5.05 -13.52 8.50
N THR A 89 4.47 -14.27 9.42
CA THR A 89 4.07 -15.67 9.21
C THR A 89 2.57 -15.74 8.93
N PRO A 90 2.10 -16.50 7.93
CA PRO A 90 0.67 -16.63 7.64
C PRO A 90 -0.10 -17.12 8.87
N GLN A 91 -1.22 -16.45 9.20
CA GLN A 91 -2.15 -16.86 10.27
C GLN A 91 -1.48 -17.09 11.64
N VAL A 92 -0.44 -16.31 11.96
CA VAL A 92 0.23 -16.39 13.26
C VAL A 92 -0.73 -16.13 14.43
N ASP A 93 -0.61 -16.89 15.50
CA ASP A 93 -1.39 -16.67 16.73
C ASP A 93 -0.99 -15.32 17.37
N LEU A 94 -1.98 -14.44 17.54
CA LEU A 94 -1.74 -13.09 18.05
C LEU A 94 -1.26 -13.04 19.51
N ARG A 95 -1.39 -14.15 20.26
CA ARG A 95 -0.90 -14.24 21.66
C ARG A 95 0.62 -14.24 21.77
N PHE A 96 1.35 -14.42 20.67
CA PHE A 96 2.79 -14.20 20.62
C PHE A 96 3.19 -12.73 20.78
N PHE A 97 2.26 -11.79 20.63
CA PHE A 97 2.55 -10.37 20.70
C PHE A 97 2.05 -9.79 22.02
N ARG A 98 2.89 -8.98 22.67
CA ARG A 98 2.44 -8.20 23.82
C ARG A 98 1.40 -7.18 23.36
N HIS A 99 0.39 -6.97 24.19
CA HIS A 99 -0.51 -5.86 23.97
C HIS A 99 0.26 -4.52 24.04
N PRO A 100 -0.17 -3.53 23.24
CA PRO A 100 0.24 -2.13 23.40
C PRO A 100 0.34 -1.71 24.86
N PRO A 101 1.41 -1.02 25.28
CA PRO A 101 1.52 -0.52 26.64
C PRO A 101 0.35 0.40 26.96
N SER A 102 -0.15 0.33 28.20
CA SER A 102 -1.16 1.28 28.67
C SER A 102 -0.54 2.68 28.69
N LEU A 103 -1.05 3.56 27.86
CA LEU A 103 -0.58 4.94 27.81
C LEU A 103 -1.14 5.73 29.01
N PRO A 104 -0.37 6.63 29.63
CA PRO A 104 -0.89 7.53 30.67
C PRO A 104 -2.13 8.28 30.16
N GLY A 105 -2.96 8.81 31.06
CA GLY A 105 -3.97 9.80 30.67
C GLY A 105 -3.33 11.01 29.98
N PHE A 106 -4.12 11.82 29.25
CA PHE A 106 -3.65 13.15 28.92
C PHE A 106 -3.38 13.92 30.22
N ALA A 107 -2.34 14.76 30.23
CA ALA A 107 -2.26 15.79 31.27
C ALA A 107 -3.54 16.63 31.23
N ASP A 108 -4.01 17.08 32.39
CA ASP A 108 -5.30 17.74 32.55
C ASP A 108 -5.56 18.78 31.43
N GLY A 109 -6.53 18.50 30.56
CA GLY A 109 -7.01 19.42 29.52
C GLY A 109 -6.46 19.24 28.11
N LEU A 110 -5.44 18.40 27.85
CA LEU A 110 -4.96 18.15 26.48
C LEU A 110 -5.77 17.06 25.78
N SER A 111 -6.28 17.32 24.57
CA SER A 111 -6.96 16.31 23.75
C SER A 111 -6.00 15.61 22.76
N ALA A 112 -6.47 14.54 22.12
CA ALA A 112 -5.72 13.86 21.04
C ALA A 112 -5.47 14.80 19.85
N GLU A 113 -6.45 15.66 19.56
CA GLU A 113 -6.36 16.72 18.58
C GLU A 113 -5.25 17.72 18.92
N ASP A 114 -5.17 18.17 20.16
CA ASP A 114 -4.13 19.12 20.60
C ASP A 114 -2.74 18.51 20.48
N GLY A 115 -2.58 17.24 20.88
CA GLY A 115 -1.33 16.51 20.71
C GLY A 115 -0.90 16.41 19.25
N LEU A 116 -1.83 16.10 18.34
CA LEU A 116 -1.54 16.02 16.90
C LEU A 116 -1.15 17.37 16.31
N ARG A 117 -1.82 18.46 16.71
CA ARG A 117 -1.46 19.82 16.28
C ARG A 117 -0.11 20.26 16.84
N GLN A 118 0.18 19.99 18.11
CA GLN A 118 1.48 20.30 18.71
C GLN A 118 2.61 19.54 17.99
N LEU A 119 2.41 18.25 17.72
CA LEU A 119 3.37 17.47 16.94
C LEU A 119 3.57 18.09 15.56
N LEU A 120 2.51 18.36 14.80
CA LEU A 120 2.63 18.99 13.48
C LEU A 120 3.32 20.35 13.50
N ALA A 121 3.02 21.18 14.50
CA ALA A 121 3.64 22.49 14.67
C ALA A 121 5.15 22.40 14.97
N SER A 122 5.60 21.31 15.57
CA SER A 122 7.03 21.07 15.85
C SER A 122 7.84 20.61 14.63
N LEU A 123 7.18 20.18 13.55
CA LEU A 123 7.87 19.61 12.39
C LEU A 123 8.41 20.69 11.44
N PRO A 124 9.63 20.51 10.89
CA PRO A 124 10.19 21.45 9.92
C PRO A 124 9.27 21.63 8.70
N GLN A 125 9.07 22.88 8.30
CA GLN A 125 8.27 23.22 7.11
C GLN A 125 9.15 23.46 5.88
N SER A 126 10.43 23.78 6.06
CA SER A 126 11.38 24.11 4.99
C SER A 126 11.76 22.91 4.12
N GLU A 127 11.66 21.69 4.65
CA GLU A 127 12.11 20.45 4.02
C GLU A 127 11.01 19.72 3.24
N VAL A 128 9.78 20.25 3.30
CA VAL A 128 8.61 19.70 2.59
C VAL A 128 8.14 20.65 1.50
N ASP A 129 7.48 20.09 0.50
CA ASP A 129 6.95 20.88 -0.61
C ASP A 129 5.82 21.83 -0.18
N LYS A 130 5.52 22.79 -1.07
CA LYS A 130 4.51 23.82 -0.86
C LYS A 130 3.10 23.29 -0.58
N CYS A 131 2.74 22.12 -1.11
CA CYS A 131 1.42 21.54 -0.85
C CYS A 131 1.35 20.92 0.54
N VAL A 132 2.41 20.25 0.98
CA VAL A 132 2.51 19.79 2.38
C VAL A 132 2.48 20.98 3.33
N GLN A 133 3.23 22.05 3.07
CA GLN A 133 3.17 23.29 3.85
C GLN A 133 1.74 23.88 3.91
N TYR A 134 1.04 23.89 2.78
CA TYR A 134 -0.35 24.37 2.69
C TYR A 134 -1.31 23.50 3.52
N PHE A 135 -1.25 22.19 3.38
CA PHE A 135 -2.13 21.27 4.12
C PHE A 135 -1.80 21.21 5.61
N THR A 136 -0.54 21.34 5.99
CA THR A 136 -0.14 21.46 7.39
C THR A 136 -0.64 22.77 7.98
N SER A 137 -0.51 23.88 7.25
CA SER A 137 -1.11 25.16 7.65
C SER A 137 -2.63 25.06 7.78
N LEU A 138 -3.30 24.32 6.90
CA LEU A 138 -4.73 24.06 6.98
C LEU A 138 -5.07 23.26 8.25
N ALA A 139 -4.37 22.15 8.51
CA ALA A 139 -4.58 21.34 9.71
C ALA A 139 -4.36 22.12 11.03
N LEU A 140 -3.39 23.04 11.04
CA LEU A 140 -3.10 23.91 12.18
C LEU A 140 -4.08 25.08 12.33
N ARG A 141 -4.57 25.65 11.23
CA ARG A 141 -5.46 26.83 11.21
C ARG A 141 -6.94 26.50 11.32
N GLU A 142 -7.35 25.31 10.88
CA GLU A 142 -8.75 24.88 10.92
C GLU A 142 -9.19 24.74 12.39
N SER A 143 -9.64 25.85 12.96
CA SER A 143 -10.49 25.83 14.13
C SER A 143 -11.86 25.31 13.73
N THR A 144 -12.58 24.87 14.75
CA THR A 144 -13.94 24.39 14.73
C THR A 144 -14.94 25.26 13.94
N GLN A 145 -14.62 26.53 13.68
CA GLN A 145 -15.44 27.50 12.96
C GLN A 145 -15.17 27.59 11.43
N SER A 146 -13.98 27.22 10.94
CA SER A 146 -13.58 27.35 9.51
C SER A 146 -14.39 26.45 8.56
N LEU A 147 -14.72 25.24 9.02
CA LEU A 147 -15.40 24.21 8.22
C LEU A 147 -16.87 24.49 7.92
N ALA A 148 -17.51 25.40 8.67
CA ALA A 148 -18.85 25.87 8.34
C ALA A 148 -18.85 26.77 7.09
N ALA A 149 -17.76 27.51 6.85
CA ALA A 149 -17.63 28.35 5.66
C ALA A 149 -17.36 27.53 4.38
N GLN A 150 -16.68 26.39 4.47
CA GLN A 150 -16.53 25.46 3.33
C GLN A 150 -17.82 24.68 2.99
N ARG A 151 -18.84 24.70 3.85
CA ARG A 151 -20.20 24.24 3.51
C ARG A 151 -20.99 25.26 2.68
N GLY A 152 -20.48 26.47 2.49
CA GLY A 152 -21.07 27.53 1.68
C GLY A 152 -20.91 27.34 0.16
N GLY A 153 -21.22 26.15 -0.34
CA GLY A 153 -21.52 25.92 -1.76
C GLY A 153 -23.03 25.77 -1.91
N LEU A 154 -23.77 26.87 -1.69
CA LEU A 154 -25.23 26.87 -1.82
C LEU A 154 -25.59 26.78 -3.30
N TRP A 155 -26.18 25.64 -3.67
CA TRP A 155 -27.12 25.58 -4.78
C TRP A 155 -28.26 26.54 -4.49
N CYS A 156 -28.34 27.63 -5.25
CA CYS A 156 -29.47 28.54 -5.21
C CYS A 156 -30.73 27.83 -5.77
N PHE A 157 -31.59 27.32 -4.88
CA PHE A 157 -33.02 27.23 -5.14
C PHE A 157 -33.73 28.04 -4.06
N GLY A 158 -34.46 29.08 -4.49
CA GLY A 158 -34.87 30.21 -3.67
C GLY A 158 -35.92 29.93 -2.59
N GLY A 159 -36.02 30.86 -1.64
CA GLY A 159 -37.15 30.98 -0.70
C GLY A 159 -36.76 31.35 0.72
N ASN A 160 -37.01 32.62 1.09
CA ASN A 160 -37.13 33.28 2.40
C ASN A 160 -36.43 32.67 3.64
N GLY A 161 -35.44 33.43 4.12
CA GLY A 161 -34.64 33.13 5.30
C GLY A 161 -35.39 33.09 6.62
N LEU A 162 -34.95 32.16 7.46
CA LEU A 162 -35.18 32.12 8.91
C LEU A 162 -33.82 32.04 9.62
N PRO A 163 -33.64 32.75 10.74
CA PRO A 163 -32.36 32.83 11.46
C PRO A 163 -32.13 31.55 12.28
N TYR A 164 -31.56 30.51 11.66
CA TYR A 164 -31.05 29.33 12.36
C TYR A 164 -29.52 29.43 12.51
N THR A 165 -29.06 30.42 13.27
CA THR A 165 -27.65 30.59 13.60
C THR A 165 -27.49 30.62 15.11
N GLN A 166 -27.18 29.46 15.72
CA GLN A 166 -26.37 29.35 16.95
C GLN A 166 -26.13 27.92 17.50
N SER A 167 -26.55 26.83 16.85
CA SER A 167 -26.40 25.46 17.40
C SER A 167 -25.56 24.45 16.59
N LEU A 168 -24.68 24.88 15.68
CA LEU A 168 -23.84 23.97 14.87
C LEU A 168 -22.37 24.42 14.77
N THR A 169 -21.80 24.94 15.85
CA THR A 169 -20.45 25.55 15.86
C THR A 169 -19.33 24.61 16.29
N SER A 170 -19.53 23.28 16.29
CA SER A 170 -18.39 22.35 16.39
C SER A 170 -18.22 21.33 15.25
N VAL A 171 -17.01 21.28 14.70
CA VAL A 171 -16.47 20.24 13.83
C VAL A 171 -16.17 19.05 14.73
N PRO A 172 -16.62 17.84 14.37
CA PRO A 172 -16.29 16.66 15.14
C PRO A 172 -14.76 16.53 15.24
N SER A 173 -14.24 16.34 16.46
CA SER A 173 -12.79 16.22 16.72
C SER A 173 -12.12 15.16 15.81
N GLU A 174 -12.84 14.09 15.46
CA GLU A 174 -12.41 13.08 14.49
C GLU A 174 -12.01 13.66 13.11
N LYS A 175 -12.73 14.68 12.64
CA LYS A 175 -12.45 15.30 11.33
C LYS A 175 -11.14 16.09 11.38
N VAL A 176 -10.89 16.79 12.49
CA VAL A 176 -9.63 17.51 12.70
C VAL A 176 -8.48 16.52 12.83
N GLU A 177 -8.64 15.48 13.62
CA GLU A 177 -7.67 14.40 13.76
C GLU A 177 -7.36 13.76 12.40
N SER A 178 -8.38 13.50 11.56
CA SER A 178 -8.18 12.98 10.21
C SER A 178 -7.30 13.89 9.36
N PHE A 179 -7.51 15.22 9.38
CA PHE A 179 -6.66 16.15 8.64
C PHE A 179 -5.23 16.18 9.19
N CYS A 180 -5.08 16.19 10.52
CA CYS A 180 -3.76 16.19 11.14
C CYS A 180 -2.98 14.92 10.81
N VAL A 181 -3.63 13.75 10.91
CA VAL A 181 -3.04 12.46 10.55
C VAL A 181 -2.67 12.42 9.06
N GLN A 182 -3.50 12.96 8.17
CA GLN A 182 -3.14 13.08 6.76
C GLN A 182 -1.91 13.96 6.52
N ALA A 183 -1.75 15.07 7.26
CA ALA A 183 -0.54 15.91 7.19
C ALA A 183 0.68 15.13 7.66
N LEU A 184 0.54 14.41 8.77
CA LEU A 184 1.60 13.55 9.31
C LEU A 184 2.01 12.44 8.34
N VAL A 185 1.10 11.88 7.54
CA VAL A 185 1.48 10.93 6.47
C VAL A 185 2.52 11.54 5.53
N GLN A 186 2.37 12.81 5.15
CA GLN A 186 3.35 13.46 4.27
C GLN A 186 4.64 13.81 5.01
N HIS A 187 4.55 14.37 6.22
CA HIS A 187 5.74 14.69 7.01
C HIS A 187 6.56 13.44 7.40
N SER A 188 5.91 12.29 7.60
CA SER A 188 6.59 11.03 7.96
C SER A 188 7.54 10.48 6.89
N LYS A 189 7.45 10.99 5.65
CA LYS A 189 8.38 10.63 4.57
C LYS A 189 9.76 11.29 4.72
N SER A 190 9.84 12.43 5.41
CA SER A 190 11.07 13.22 5.54
C SER A 190 11.49 13.48 7.00
N HIS A 191 10.56 13.47 7.96
CA HIS A 191 10.79 13.91 9.34
C HIS A 191 10.65 12.78 10.37
N CYS A 192 11.11 11.58 10.02
CA CYS A 192 10.97 10.39 10.86
C CYS A 192 11.50 10.62 12.29
N ASP A 193 12.73 11.10 12.43
CA ASP A 193 13.39 11.24 13.73
C ASP A 193 12.73 12.32 14.61
N HIS A 194 12.22 13.39 14.00
CA HIS A 194 11.47 14.42 14.69
C HIS A 194 10.14 13.87 15.23
N ILE A 195 9.42 13.08 14.43
CA ILE A 195 8.16 12.46 14.85
C ILE A 195 8.39 11.52 16.03
N VAL A 196 9.44 10.69 15.97
CA VAL A 196 9.74 9.73 17.04
C VAL A 196 10.24 10.42 18.31
N SER A 197 11.17 11.37 18.19
CA SER A 197 11.74 12.10 19.35
C SER A 197 10.71 12.97 20.09
N ASN A 198 9.67 13.45 19.40
CA ASN A 198 8.56 14.21 20.00
C ASN A 198 7.39 13.31 20.48
N GLY A 199 7.63 12.00 20.71
CA GLY A 199 6.62 11.10 21.27
C GLY A 199 5.49 10.72 20.30
N GLY A 200 5.72 10.86 18.99
CA GLY A 200 4.71 10.62 17.97
C GLY A 200 4.20 9.18 17.94
N LEU A 201 5.03 8.18 18.27
CA LEU A 201 4.61 6.77 18.30
C LEU A 201 3.52 6.53 19.36
N GLN A 202 3.70 7.08 20.57
CA GLN A 202 2.74 6.96 21.66
C GLN A 202 1.45 7.75 21.35
N LEU A 203 1.59 8.95 20.79
CA LEU A 203 0.42 9.74 20.37
C LEU A 203 -0.41 9.02 19.30
N LEU A 204 0.24 8.48 18.27
CA LEU A 204 -0.43 7.73 17.21
C LEU A 204 -1.12 6.48 17.77
N GLN A 205 -0.51 5.79 18.73
CA GLN A 205 -1.11 4.62 19.35
C GLN A 205 -2.36 4.99 20.15
N ARG A 206 -2.33 6.14 20.84
CA ARG A 206 -3.51 6.68 21.53
C ARG A 206 -4.63 6.99 20.55
N VAL A 207 -4.33 7.70 19.45
CA VAL A 207 -5.33 8.03 18.43
C VAL A 207 -5.90 6.76 17.80
N TYR A 208 -5.05 5.76 17.53
CA TYR A 208 -5.46 4.46 17.00
C TYR A 208 -6.46 3.74 17.93
N GLN A 209 -6.20 3.77 19.24
CA GLN A 209 -7.08 3.18 20.26
C GLN A 209 -8.39 3.96 20.44
N LEU A 210 -8.35 5.30 20.35
CA LEU A 210 -9.55 6.15 20.43
C LEU A 210 -10.44 6.02 19.20
N ARG A 211 -9.86 5.83 18.01
CA ARG A 211 -10.55 5.82 16.71
C ARG A 211 -10.62 4.43 16.08
N ARG A 212 -10.92 3.39 16.88
CA ARG A 212 -11.00 1.99 16.40
C ARG A 212 -12.00 1.77 15.26
N ASN A 213 -13.04 2.59 15.18
CA ASN A 213 -14.09 2.47 14.16
C ASN A 213 -13.78 3.25 12.87
N SER A 214 -12.71 4.05 12.86
CA SER A 214 -12.37 4.92 11.73
C SER A 214 -11.27 4.28 10.88
N LEU A 215 -11.67 3.45 9.91
CA LEU A 215 -10.74 2.74 9.01
C LEU A 215 -9.77 3.71 8.30
N LYS A 216 -10.23 4.93 8.01
CA LYS A 216 -9.43 5.99 7.40
C LYS A 216 -8.31 6.48 8.32
N ILE A 217 -8.62 6.78 9.58
CA ILE A 217 -7.62 7.22 10.56
C ILE A 217 -6.64 6.08 10.85
N GLN A 218 -7.15 4.88 11.13
CA GLN A 218 -6.32 3.69 11.37
C GLN A 218 -5.38 3.41 10.19
N GLY A 219 -5.90 3.42 8.97
CA GLY A 219 -5.09 3.20 7.76
C GLY A 219 -4.00 4.25 7.59
N ASN A 220 -4.33 5.54 7.78
CA ASN A 220 -3.31 6.60 7.68
C ASN A 220 -2.28 6.54 8.81
N ILE A 221 -2.64 6.12 10.02
CA ILE A 221 -1.69 5.87 11.10
C ILE A 221 -0.71 4.76 10.71
N VAL A 222 -1.21 3.63 10.18
CA VAL A 222 -0.32 2.53 9.75
C VAL A 222 0.51 2.93 8.53
N ARG A 223 0.03 3.82 7.66
CA ARG A 223 0.86 4.43 6.61
C ARG A 223 2.00 5.27 7.19
N ILE A 224 1.76 6.04 8.25
CA ILE A 224 2.81 6.76 8.98
C ILE A 224 3.84 5.75 9.52
N ILE A 225 3.40 4.70 10.23
CA ILE A 225 4.31 3.67 10.75
C ILE A 225 5.13 3.00 9.63
N GLY A 226 4.52 2.70 8.49
CA GLY A 226 5.24 2.13 7.35
C GLY A 226 6.25 3.09 6.70
N ASN A 227 6.07 4.41 6.83
CA ASN A 227 7.05 5.40 6.42
C ASN A 227 8.19 5.51 7.42
N LEU A 228 7.88 5.54 8.73
CA LEU A 228 8.89 5.52 9.78
C LEU A 228 9.77 4.26 9.67
N ALA A 229 9.17 3.11 9.35
CA ALA A 229 9.88 1.84 9.16
C ALA A 229 10.89 1.84 7.99
N LEU A 230 10.92 2.86 7.12
CA LEU A 230 11.97 3.00 6.10
C LEU A 230 13.32 3.41 6.71
N ASN A 231 13.29 4.05 7.88
CA ASN A 231 14.47 4.36 8.68
C ASN A 231 14.72 3.22 9.68
N GLU A 232 15.90 2.61 9.62
CA GLU A 232 16.27 1.48 10.46
C GLU A 232 16.56 1.92 11.91
N ASP A 233 16.98 3.16 12.12
CA ASP A 233 17.33 3.69 13.45
C ASP A 233 16.12 3.77 14.40
N VAL A 234 14.91 3.84 13.85
CA VAL A 234 13.67 3.92 14.65
C VAL A 234 12.98 2.56 14.82
N HIS A 235 13.53 1.48 14.25
CA HIS A 235 12.93 0.15 14.31
C HIS A 235 12.69 -0.30 15.75
N GLU A 236 13.68 -0.12 16.62
CA GLU A 236 13.58 -0.49 18.04
C GLU A 236 12.46 0.30 18.74
N ALA A 237 12.37 1.61 18.50
CA ALA A 237 11.33 2.45 19.07
C ALA A 237 9.91 2.03 18.60
N ILE A 238 9.76 1.65 17.32
CA ILE A 238 8.49 1.13 16.78
C ILE A 238 8.10 -0.17 17.48
N ALA A 239 9.05 -1.09 17.71
CA ALA A 239 8.80 -2.35 18.38
C ALA A 239 8.47 -2.17 19.87
N GLN A 240 9.26 -1.39 20.60
CA GLN A 240 9.08 -1.14 22.03
C GLN A 240 7.77 -0.40 22.35
N SER A 241 7.30 0.46 21.43
CA SER A 241 5.99 1.10 21.55
C SER A 241 4.82 0.18 21.21
N GLY A 242 5.06 -1.08 20.83
CA GLY A 242 3.99 -2.07 20.61
C GLY A 242 3.33 -1.99 19.23
N TRP A 243 3.95 -1.35 18.23
CA TRP A 243 3.36 -1.32 16.90
C TRP A 243 3.43 -2.66 16.18
N VAL A 244 4.39 -3.53 16.49
CA VAL A 244 4.49 -4.85 15.84
C VAL A 244 3.23 -5.69 16.13
N SER A 245 2.64 -5.60 17.32
CA SER A 245 1.39 -6.30 17.65
C SER A 245 0.20 -5.75 16.85
N VAL A 246 0.10 -4.42 16.72
CA VAL A 246 -0.96 -3.75 15.93
C VAL A 246 -0.82 -4.10 14.45
N LEU A 247 0.40 -4.17 13.93
CA LEU A 247 0.67 -4.57 12.56
C LEU A 247 0.34 -6.05 12.31
N ALA A 248 0.66 -6.93 13.26
CA ALA A 248 0.31 -8.35 13.18
C ALA A 248 -1.21 -8.57 13.16
N GLU A 249 -1.95 -7.86 14.02
CA GLU A 249 -3.41 -7.85 14.02
C GLU A 249 -3.97 -7.30 12.70
N MET A 250 -3.47 -6.15 12.24
CA MET A 250 -3.96 -5.51 11.02
C MET A 250 -3.65 -6.32 9.75
N MET A 251 -2.55 -7.09 9.72
CA MET A 251 -2.23 -8.02 8.64
C MET A 251 -3.35 -9.07 8.44
N GLN A 252 -4.04 -9.44 9.53
CA GLN A 252 -5.14 -10.40 9.52
C GLN A 252 -6.51 -9.73 9.32
N SER A 253 -6.56 -8.42 9.07
CA SER A 253 -7.82 -7.69 8.83
C SER A 253 -8.53 -8.24 7.59
N PRO A 254 -9.87 -8.39 7.62
CA PRO A 254 -10.65 -8.75 6.44
C PRO A 254 -10.62 -7.64 5.38
N HIS A 255 -10.27 -6.41 5.75
CA HIS A 255 -10.17 -5.29 4.82
C HIS A 255 -8.82 -5.28 4.11
N VAL A 256 -8.82 -5.57 2.81
CA VAL A 256 -7.58 -5.76 2.03
C VAL A 256 -6.61 -4.58 2.11
N MET A 257 -7.14 -3.36 2.17
CA MET A 257 -6.35 -2.14 2.23
C MET A 257 -5.57 -2.02 3.54
N GLN A 258 -6.21 -2.34 4.68
CA GLN A 258 -5.56 -2.33 5.99
C GLN A 258 -4.44 -3.37 6.07
N ALA A 259 -4.73 -4.61 5.65
CA ALA A 259 -3.75 -5.68 5.59
C ALA A 259 -2.54 -5.30 4.71
N SER A 260 -2.78 -4.63 3.58
CA SER A 260 -1.71 -4.13 2.71
C SER A 260 -0.83 -3.06 3.34
N TYR A 261 -1.41 -2.09 4.07
CA TYR A 261 -0.62 -1.10 4.81
C TYR A 261 0.27 -1.76 5.87
N ALA A 262 -0.27 -2.74 6.59
CA ALA A 262 0.48 -3.52 7.57
C ALA A 262 1.58 -4.36 6.92
N ALA A 263 1.31 -5.00 5.78
CA ALA A 263 2.28 -5.76 5.00
C ALA A 263 3.48 -4.91 4.58
N ARG A 264 3.23 -3.69 4.09
CA ARG A 264 4.30 -2.75 3.75
C ARG A 264 5.15 -2.39 4.96
N ALA A 265 4.53 -2.03 6.08
CA ALA A 265 5.23 -1.65 7.30
C ALA A 265 6.09 -2.80 7.84
N LEU A 266 5.53 -4.02 7.92
CA LEU A 266 6.24 -5.21 8.37
C LEU A 266 7.37 -5.60 7.42
N ALA A 267 7.18 -5.50 6.10
CA ALA A 267 8.26 -5.74 5.13
C ALA A 267 9.43 -4.74 5.29
N ASN A 268 9.14 -3.47 5.57
CA ASN A 268 10.16 -2.46 5.84
C ASN A 268 10.87 -2.71 7.19
N LEU A 269 10.18 -3.20 8.22
CA LEU A 269 10.78 -3.62 9.50
C LEU A 269 11.64 -4.90 9.36
N ASP A 270 11.38 -5.74 8.37
CA ASP A 270 12.07 -7.03 8.20
C ASP A 270 13.38 -6.90 7.43
N ARG A 271 14.43 -6.40 8.08
CA ARG A 271 15.79 -6.34 7.50
C ARG A 271 16.51 -7.68 7.47
N GLU A 272 15.89 -8.74 7.98
CA GLU A 272 16.46 -10.08 7.93
C GLU A 272 16.18 -10.75 6.58
N THR A 273 14.96 -10.63 6.04
CA THR A 273 14.60 -11.26 4.75
C THR A 273 14.38 -10.27 3.61
N VAL A 274 14.17 -8.98 3.90
CA VAL A 274 13.87 -7.96 2.90
C VAL A 274 15.00 -6.94 2.88
N LYS A 275 15.58 -6.71 1.70
CA LYS A 275 16.59 -5.65 1.49
C LYS A 275 15.96 -4.41 0.87
N GLU A 276 14.93 -4.64 0.06
CA GLU A 276 14.12 -3.65 -0.62
C GLU A 276 13.43 -2.72 0.38
N LYS A 277 13.13 -1.51 -0.08
CA LYS A 277 12.40 -0.48 0.67
C LYS A 277 11.12 -0.12 -0.07
N TYR A 278 9.98 -0.36 0.58
CA TYR A 278 8.66 -0.14 0.00
C TYR A 278 8.11 1.22 0.44
N GLN A 279 8.30 2.21 -0.44
CA GLN A 279 7.81 3.58 -0.27
C GLN A 279 6.28 3.65 -0.21
N ASP A 280 5.73 4.72 0.37
CA ASP A 280 4.28 4.97 0.40
C ASP A 280 3.70 4.96 -1.03
N GLY A 281 2.60 4.26 -1.22
CA GLY A 281 2.00 4.00 -2.52
C GLY A 281 2.56 2.79 -3.29
N VAL A 282 3.57 2.07 -2.77
CA VAL A 282 3.97 0.75 -3.31
C VAL A 282 3.37 -0.34 -2.41
N TYR A 283 2.36 -1.02 -2.92
CA TYR A 283 1.63 -2.06 -2.18
C TYR A 283 2.10 -3.45 -2.58
N ILE A 284 2.45 -4.25 -1.57
CA ILE A 284 2.79 -5.66 -1.74
C ILE A 284 1.48 -6.44 -1.73
N LEU A 285 1.02 -6.89 -2.90
CA LEU A 285 -0.16 -7.74 -3.00
C LEU A 285 0.21 -9.20 -2.77
N HIS A 286 1.37 -9.64 -3.25
CA HIS A 286 1.89 -10.99 -3.05
C HIS A 286 3.43 -11.02 -3.22
N PRO A 287 4.20 -11.77 -2.41
CA PRO A 287 3.82 -12.33 -1.11
C PRO A 287 3.84 -11.27 0.00
N GLN A 288 2.84 -11.26 0.88
CA GLN A 288 2.80 -10.34 2.04
C GLN A 288 3.62 -10.86 3.23
N THR A 289 3.66 -12.17 3.40
CA THR A 289 4.38 -12.89 4.46
C THR A 289 5.72 -13.44 3.97
N ARG A 290 6.56 -13.91 4.89
CA ARG A 290 7.74 -14.72 4.58
C ARG A 290 7.29 -16.01 3.90
N GLY A 291 8.11 -16.50 2.99
CA GLY A 291 7.89 -17.76 2.30
C GLY A 291 9.21 -18.33 1.80
N ASN A 292 9.25 -19.65 1.63
CA ASN A 292 10.43 -20.37 1.12
C ASN A 292 10.50 -20.37 -0.41
N GLN A 293 9.45 -19.89 -1.06
CA GLN A 293 9.33 -19.87 -2.51
C GLN A 293 10.12 -18.70 -3.11
N SER A 294 11.00 -19.00 -4.06
CA SER A 294 11.79 -17.98 -4.76
C SER A 294 10.89 -17.16 -5.68
N ILE A 295 10.97 -15.83 -5.57
CA ILE A 295 10.28 -14.91 -6.47
C ILE A 295 10.99 -14.94 -7.83
N LYS A 296 10.30 -15.41 -8.87
CA LYS A 296 10.84 -15.54 -10.23
C LYS A 296 10.66 -14.28 -11.08
N ALA A 297 9.61 -13.49 -10.85
CA ALA A 297 9.30 -12.31 -11.65
C ALA A 297 8.40 -11.30 -10.89
N ASP A 298 8.36 -10.07 -11.37
CA ASP A 298 7.51 -8.99 -10.88
C ASP A 298 6.32 -8.74 -11.83
N VAL A 299 5.11 -8.59 -11.28
CA VAL A 299 3.94 -8.08 -12.02
C VAL A 299 3.48 -6.78 -11.36
N LEU A 300 3.49 -5.70 -12.14
CA LEU A 300 3.25 -4.34 -11.67
C LEU A 300 1.91 -3.82 -12.17
N PHE A 301 1.05 -3.44 -11.25
CA PHE A 301 -0.30 -2.92 -11.52
C PHE A 301 -0.34 -1.40 -11.36
N ILE A 302 -0.60 -0.67 -12.45
CA ILE A 302 -0.63 0.81 -12.52
C ILE A 302 -2.04 1.30 -12.88
N HIS A 303 -2.74 1.90 -11.92
CA HIS A 303 -4.13 2.32 -12.09
C HIS A 303 -4.28 3.58 -12.97
N GLY A 304 -5.51 3.93 -13.34
CA GLY A 304 -5.84 5.17 -14.07
C GLY A 304 -6.19 6.36 -13.16
N ILE A 305 -6.59 7.49 -13.77
CA ILE A 305 -7.11 8.68 -13.05
C ILE A 305 -8.36 8.31 -12.25
N LEU A 306 -8.52 8.90 -11.05
CA LEU A 306 -9.58 8.56 -10.07
C LEU A 306 -9.55 7.08 -9.61
N GLY A 307 -8.50 6.35 -9.96
CA GLY A 307 -8.23 5.00 -9.51
C GLY A 307 -7.47 4.96 -8.19
N ALA A 308 -7.28 3.74 -7.70
CA ALA A 308 -6.42 3.39 -6.57
C ALA A 308 -6.17 1.87 -6.63
N ALA A 309 -5.16 1.37 -5.93
CA ALA A 309 -4.78 -0.06 -5.97
C ALA A 309 -5.99 -0.99 -5.78
N PHE A 310 -6.78 -0.73 -4.73
CA PHE A 310 -7.93 -1.56 -4.37
C PHE A 310 -9.26 -1.09 -4.99
N LYS A 311 -9.27 0.06 -5.69
CA LYS A 311 -10.45 0.54 -6.42
C LYS A 311 -10.46 0.03 -7.85
N THR A 312 -9.31 -0.01 -8.50
CA THR A 312 -9.17 -0.42 -9.90
C THR A 312 -9.10 -1.94 -10.01
N TRP A 313 -8.26 -2.59 -9.20
CA TRP A 313 -7.94 -4.00 -9.35
C TRP A 313 -8.80 -4.91 -8.47
N ARG A 314 -10.12 -4.79 -8.58
CA ARG A 314 -11.11 -5.55 -7.79
C ARG A 314 -12.08 -6.32 -8.67
N GLN A 315 -12.82 -7.27 -8.10
CA GLN A 315 -13.90 -7.94 -8.82
C GLN A 315 -15.03 -6.95 -9.15
N LYS A 316 -15.71 -7.15 -10.29
CA LYS A 316 -16.87 -6.32 -10.67
C LYS A 316 -17.90 -6.33 -9.54
N ASP A 317 -18.44 -5.15 -9.23
CA ASP A 317 -19.50 -5.03 -8.23
C ASP A 317 -20.75 -5.77 -8.76
N ARG A 318 -21.40 -6.55 -7.89
CA ARG A 318 -22.63 -7.28 -8.25
C ARG A 318 -23.79 -6.31 -8.35
N SER A 319 -24.77 -6.60 -9.20
CA SER A 319 -26.03 -5.85 -9.16
C SER A 319 -26.81 -6.19 -7.89
N SER A 320 -27.67 -5.28 -7.41
CA SER A 320 -28.47 -5.50 -6.21
C SER A 320 -29.38 -6.73 -6.30
N LEU A 321 -29.73 -7.18 -7.51
CA LEU A 321 -30.51 -8.40 -7.76
C LEU A 321 -29.63 -9.67 -7.64
N GLU A 322 -28.36 -9.60 -8.09
CA GLU A 322 -27.39 -10.69 -7.98
C GLU A 322 -26.88 -10.90 -6.54
N GLU A 323 -27.00 -9.89 -5.68
CA GLU A 323 -26.67 -10.01 -4.26
C GLU A 323 -27.71 -10.84 -3.49
N GLU A 324 -28.98 -10.82 -3.91
CA GLU A 324 -30.06 -11.57 -3.27
C GLU A 324 -30.04 -13.07 -3.64
N GLU A 325 -29.56 -13.41 -4.84
CA GLU A 325 -29.45 -14.80 -5.34
C GLU A 325 -28.15 -15.51 -4.94
N ALA A 326 -27.18 -14.77 -4.38
CA ALA A 326 -25.89 -15.35 -3.99
C ALA A 326 -26.02 -16.15 -2.67
N GLU A 327 -25.90 -17.48 -2.76
CA GLU A 327 -25.96 -18.40 -1.60
C GLU A 327 -24.89 -18.12 -0.53
N SER A 328 -23.80 -17.40 -0.86
CA SER A 328 -22.81 -16.92 0.12
C SER A 328 -22.09 -15.65 -0.32
N LYS A 329 -21.76 -14.79 0.66
CA LYS A 329 -20.84 -13.63 0.50
C LYS A 329 -19.37 -14.03 0.30
N GLU A 330 -19.06 -15.32 0.37
CA GLU A 330 -17.68 -15.83 0.51
C GLU A 330 -16.86 -15.84 -0.80
N ASP A 331 -17.51 -15.69 -1.96
CA ASP A 331 -16.86 -15.76 -3.27
C ASP A 331 -16.39 -14.41 -3.85
N TYR A 332 -16.60 -13.28 -3.17
CA TYR A 332 -16.18 -11.96 -3.67
C TYR A 332 -14.74 -11.65 -3.27
N THR A 333 -13.95 -11.11 -4.21
CA THR A 333 -12.60 -10.60 -3.94
C THR A 333 -12.50 -9.08 -4.06
N GLU A 334 -12.08 -8.43 -2.98
CA GLU A 334 -11.75 -6.99 -2.99
C GLU A 334 -10.50 -6.65 -3.82
N CYS A 335 -9.65 -7.64 -4.12
CA CYS A 335 -8.45 -7.43 -4.93
C CYS A 335 -8.05 -8.70 -5.70
N TRP A 336 -8.47 -8.82 -6.96
CA TRP A 336 -8.24 -10.04 -7.74
C TRP A 336 -6.75 -10.36 -8.00
N PRO A 337 -5.80 -9.39 -8.11
CA PRO A 337 -4.39 -9.74 -8.22
C PRO A 337 -3.81 -10.34 -6.93
N LYS A 338 -4.32 -9.92 -5.77
CA LYS A 338 -3.92 -10.47 -4.45
C LYS A 338 -4.49 -11.86 -4.21
N SER A 339 -5.69 -12.14 -4.72
CA SER A 339 -6.37 -13.42 -4.50
C SER A 339 -6.10 -14.40 -5.63
N TRP A 340 -6.70 -14.17 -6.80
CA TRP A 340 -6.70 -15.11 -7.91
C TRP A 340 -5.32 -15.23 -8.54
N LEU A 341 -4.66 -14.12 -8.92
CA LEU A 341 -3.35 -14.16 -9.58
C LEU A 341 -2.25 -14.70 -8.66
N ALA A 342 -2.26 -14.31 -7.38
CA ALA A 342 -1.32 -14.84 -6.40
C ALA A 342 -1.48 -16.37 -6.23
N ALA A 343 -2.71 -16.88 -6.22
CA ALA A 343 -2.98 -18.31 -6.12
C ALA A 343 -2.55 -19.08 -7.38
N ASP A 344 -2.83 -18.54 -8.58
CA ASP A 344 -2.48 -19.20 -9.84
C ASP A 344 -0.99 -19.11 -10.18
N CYS A 345 -0.31 -18.09 -9.66
CA CYS A 345 1.11 -17.82 -9.92
C CYS A 345 1.88 -17.47 -8.62
N PRO A 346 2.07 -18.43 -7.70
CA PRO A 346 2.61 -18.16 -6.37
C PRO A 346 4.10 -17.76 -6.36
N ASN A 347 4.85 -18.06 -7.43
CA ASN A 347 6.24 -17.64 -7.63
C ASN A 347 6.41 -16.17 -8.05
N LEU A 348 5.32 -15.41 -8.24
CA LEU A 348 5.39 -14.01 -8.65
C LEU A 348 5.44 -13.09 -7.44
N ARG A 349 6.07 -11.93 -7.61
CA ARG A 349 5.83 -10.79 -6.75
C ARG A 349 4.86 -9.85 -7.46
N VAL A 350 3.71 -9.62 -6.84
CA VAL A 350 2.66 -8.77 -7.37
C VAL A 350 2.66 -7.46 -6.59
N LEU A 351 2.92 -6.35 -7.29
CA LEU A 351 2.91 -5.02 -6.71
C LEU A 351 1.83 -4.17 -7.37
N SER A 352 1.10 -3.39 -6.57
CA SER A 352 0.29 -2.28 -7.09
C SER A 352 0.95 -0.97 -6.72
N VAL A 353 1.03 -0.05 -7.68
CA VAL A 353 1.75 1.21 -7.50
C VAL A 353 0.78 2.37 -7.69
N GLU A 354 0.66 3.19 -6.65
CA GLU A 354 -0.15 4.39 -6.64
C GLU A 354 0.66 5.63 -6.93
N TYR A 355 0.04 6.51 -7.72
CA TYR A 355 0.45 7.88 -7.95
C TYR A 355 -0.73 8.80 -7.66
N ASP A 356 -0.45 10.06 -7.33
CA ASP A 356 -1.51 11.03 -7.08
C ASP A 356 -2.30 11.28 -8.37
N SER A 357 -3.56 10.82 -8.40
CA SER A 357 -4.43 10.82 -9.58
C SER A 357 -5.76 11.53 -9.35
N HIS A 358 -5.76 12.50 -8.43
CA HIS A 358 -6.89 13.38 -8.11
C HIS A 358 -8.03 12.82 -7.23
N LEU A 359 -7.80 11.69 -6.58
CA LEU A 359 -8.46 11.38 -5.30
C LEU A 359 -7.45 11.57 -4.16
N SER A 360 -6.75 12.70 -4.14
CA SER A 360 -5.99 13.08 -2.97
C SER A 360 -6.93 13.02 -1.76
N ASP A 361 -6.53 12.29 -0.73
CA ASP A 361 -7.19 12.17 0.57
C ASP A 361 -7.58 13.54 1.18
N TRP A 362 -6.94 14.59 0.69
CA TRP A 362 -7.23 16.00 0.89
C TRP A 362 -8.35 16.49 -0.03
N MET A 363 -9.49 16.84 0.56
CA MET A 363 -10.62 17.45 -0.16
C MET A 363 -10.28 18.83 -0.75
N ALA A 364 -9.23 19.50 -0.27
CA ALA A 364 -8.82 20.83 -0.72
C ALA A 364 -7.76 20.75 -1.84
N LYS A 365 -7.91 21.58 -2.88
CA LYS A 365 -6.93 21.70 -3.96
C LYS A 365 -5.75 22.56 -3.49
N CYS A 366 -4.54 22.02 -3.48
CA CYS A 366 -3.34 22.82 -3.24
C CYS A 366 -3.15 23.87 -4.37
N PRO A 367 -2.85 25.14 -4.04
CA PRO A 367 -2.64 26.19 -5.05
C PRO A 367 -1.47 25.95 -6.02
N VAL A 368 -0.52 25.08 -5.67
CA VAL A 368 0.71 24.80 -6.44
C VAL A 368 0.73 23.38 -7.03
N GLU A 369 -0.38 22.65 -6.98
CA GLU A 369 -0.51 21.23 -7.35
C GLU A 369 -0.19 20.92 -8.83
N ASN A 370 -0.22 21.93 -9.68
CA ASN A 370 -0.16 21.75 -11.13
C ASN A 370 1.12 21.04 -11.61
N GLN A 371 2.28 21.26 -10.98
CA GLN A 371 3.52 20.59 -11.41
C GLN A 371 3.52 19.07 -11.14
N ARG A 372 2.83 18.61 -10.07
CA ARG A 372 2.77 17.20 -9.64
C ARG A 372 1.94 16.29 -10.54
N LYS A 373 1.13 16.90 -11.39
CA LYS A 373 0.16 16.21 -12.23
C LYS A 373 0.71 15.78 -13.59
N SER A 374 1.90 16.26 -13.96
CA SER A 374 2.50 15.90 -15.25
C SER A 374 2.91 14.43 -15.26
N LEU A 375 2.78 13.79 -16.42
CA LEU A 375 3.30 12.43 -16.64
C LEU A 375 4.80 12.33 -16.33
N ALA A 376 5.58 13.36 -16.65
CA ALA A 376 7.03 13.38 -16.42
C ALA A 376 7.38 13.34 -14.92
N TYR A 377 6.75 14.18 -14.09
CA TYR A 377 6.99 14.17 -12.64
C TYR A 377 6.56 12.84 -12.02
N ARG A 378 5.36 12.34 -12.37
CA ARG A 378 4.86 11.05 -11.88
C ARG A 378 5.79 9.90 -12.27
N SER A 379 6.31 9.92 -13.48
CA SER A 379 7.25 8.91 -13.98
C SER A 379 8.52 8.86 -13.14
N GLN A 380 9.17 10.01 -12.92
CA GLN A 380 10.38 10.12 -12.09
C GLN A 380 10.15 9.64 -10.66
N GLU A 381 9.04 10.07 -10.02
CA GLU A 381 8.70 9.67 -8.67
C GLU A 381 8.45 8.16 -8.57
N LEU A 382 7.71 7.58 -9.52
CA LEU A 382 7.43 6.14 -9.52
C LEU A 382 8.68 5.31 -9.80
N LEU A 383 9.51 5.70 -10.77
CA LEU A 383 10.78 5.01 -11.06
C LEU A 383 11.69 4.97 -9.84
N LYS A 384 11.81 6.07 -9.10
CA LYS A 384 12.56 6.12 -7.84
C LYS A 384 12.03 5.12 -6.81
N LYS A 385 10.71 5.04 -6.64
CA LYS A 385 10.09 4.06 -5.72
C LYS A 385 10.31 2.62 -6.18
N LEU A 386 10.17 2.35 -7.48
CA LEU A 386 10.35 1.03 -8.06
C LEU A 386 11.79 0.53 -7.91
N LYS A 387 12.78 1.38 -8.18
CA LYS A 387 14.20 1.06 -7.96
C LYS A 387 14.48 0.69 -6.49
N GLN A 388 13.95 1.46 -5.54
CA GLN A 388 14.09 1.14 -4.11
C GLN A 388 13.38 -0.15 -3.70
N ALA A 389 12.29 -0.50 -4.38
CA ALA A 389 11.60 -1.78 -4.24
C ALA A 389 12.30 -2.94 -4.98
N GLY A 390 13.49 -2.73 -5.56
CA GLY A 390 14.26 -3.74 -6.28
C GLY A 390 13.53 -4.26 -7.53
N VAL A 391 12.71 -3.42 -8.16
CA VAL A 391 12.04 -3.72 -9.42
C VAL A 391 13.01 -3.46 -10.57
N GLY A 392 13.06 -4.41 -11.52
CA GLY A 392 14.04 -4.41 -12.61
C GLY A 392 15.18 -5.39 -12.40
N GLU A 393 15.33 -5.98 -11.21
CA GLU A 393 16.32 -7.04 -10.92
C GLU A 393 15.90 -8.43 -11.42
N ARG A 394 14.63 -8.57 -11.79
CA ARG A 394 14.01 -9.80 -12.29
C ARG A 394 13.02 -9.46 -13.42
N PRO A 395 12.59 -10.43 -14.23
CA PRO A 395 11.61 -10.21 -15.29
C PRO A 395 10.38 -9.42 -14.81
N VAL A 396 9.94 -8.43 -15.58
CA VAL A 396 8.83 -7.52 -15.23
C VAL A 396 7.72 -7.62 -16.27
N VAL A 397 6.48 -7.79 -15.81
CA VAL A 397 5.27 -7.61 -16.62
C VAL A 397 4.46 -6.44 -16.07
N TRP A 398 4.09 -5.51 -16.95
CA TRP A 398 3.29 -4.34 -16.60
C TRP A 398 1.83 -4.59 -16.92
N VAL A 399 0.94 -4.22 -16.01
CA VAL A 399 -0.51 -4.23 -16.20
C VAL A 399 -1.03 -2.84 -15.87
N ALA A 400 -1.61 -2.16 -16.86
CA ALA A 400 -1.93 -0.75 -16.71
C ALA A 400 -3.30 -0.40 -17.29
N HIS A 401 -4.03 0.48 -16.60
CA HIS A 401 -5.36 0.94 -16.99
C HIS A 401 -5.36 2.43 -17.32
N SER A 402 -6.05 2.83 -18.40
CA SER A 402 -6.27 4.24 -18.75
C SER A 402 -4.97 5.06 -18.74
N MET A 403 -4.95 6.23 -18.10
CA MET A 403 -3.74 7.08 -17.97
C MET A 403 -2.53 6.34 -17.37
N GLY A 404 -2.75 5.30 -16.56
CA GLY A 404 -1.66 4.48 -16.01
C GLY A 404 -0.82 3.83 -17.12
N GLY A 405 -1.43 3.48 -18.25
CA GLY A 405 -0.70 2.94 -19.40
C GLY A 405 0.20 3.97 -20.08
N LEU A 406 -0.23 5.23 -20.16
CA LEU A 406 0.62 6.32 -20.64
C LEU A 406 1.78 6.58 -19.68
N LEU A 407 1.52 6.46 -18.38
CA LEU A 407 2.56 6.58 -17.36
C LEU A 407 3.59 5.44 -17.47
N VAL A 408 3.16 4.20 -17.72
CA VAL A 408 4.09 3.08 -18.01
C VAL A 408 4.96 3.38 -19.23
N LYS A 409 4.38 3.89 -20.33
CA LYS A 409 5.17 4.29 -21.50
C LYS A 409 6.20 5.34 -21.15
N LYS A 410 5.82 6.34 -20.36
CA LYS A 410 6.72 7.42 -19.95
C LYS A 410 7.83 6.91 -19.02
N MET A 411 7.52 6.01 -18.09
CA MET A 411 8.52 5.36 -17.24
C MET A 411 9.52 4.52 -18.04
N LEU A 412 9.06 3.75 -19.03
CA LEU A 412 9.95 2.96 -19.89
C LEU A 412 10.83 3.84 -20.78
N GLN A 413 10.28 4.96 -21.27
CA GLN A 413 11.08 5.95 -21.99
C GLN A 413 12.15 6.57 -21.08
N ASP A 414 11.77 7.11 -19.92
CA ASP A 414 12.70 7.74 -18.98
C ASP A 414 13.77 6.75 -18.51
N ALA A 415 13.37 5.49 -18.24
CA ALA A 415 14.30 4.44 -17.85
C ALA A 415 15.25 4.01 -18.98
N SER A 416 14.87 4.18 -20.25
CA SER A 416 15.76 3.90 -21.39
C SER A 416 16.81 4.99 -21.60
N GLU A 417 16.53 6.21 -21.12
CA GLU A 417 17.42 7.36 -21.17
C GLU A 417 18.32 7.45 -19.92
N ASP A 418 17.98 6.72 -18.84
CA ASP A 418 18.69 6.67 -17.58
C ASP A 418 19.52 5.37 -17.44
N PRO A 419 20.87 5.42 -17.51
CA PRO A 419 21.73 4.24 -17.35
C PRO A 419 21.50 3.48 -16.04
N ASP A 420 21.06 4.18 -15.00
CA ASP A 420 20.80 3.66 -13.67
C ASP A 420 19.50 2.83 -13.58
N MET A 421 18.72 2.81 -14.65
CA MET A 421 17.44 2.12 -14.81
C MET A 421 17.41 1.15 -16.00
N ASP A 422 18.53 0.98 -16.70
CA ASP A 422 18.63 0.13 -17.89
C ASP A 422 18.17 -1.33 -17.63
N HIS A 423 18.44 -1.85 -16.43
CA HIS A 423 17.95 -3.16 -15.98
C HIS A 423 16.42 -3.28 -16.04
N LEU A 424 15.67 -2.22 -15.71
CA LEU A 424 14.21 -2.22 -15.76
C LEU A 424 13.69 -2.44 -17.18
N VAL A 425 14.28 -1.74 -18.15
CA VAL A 425 13.90 -1.86 -19.56
C VAL A 425 14.31 -3.22 -20.11
N LYS A 426 15.53 -3.69 -19.82
CA LYS A 426 16.03 -5.01 -20.24
C LYS A 426 15.21 -6.18 -19.68
N ASN A 427 14.75 -6.07 -18.44
CA ASN A 427 13.97 -7.12 -17.80
C ASN A 427 12.47 -7.01 -18.04
N THR A 428 11.97 -5.94 -18.65
CA THR A 428 10.57 -5.87 -19.08
C THR A 428 10.30 -6.92 -20.15
N LYS A 429 9.31 -7.80 -19.92
CA LYS A 429 8.92 -8.90 -20.82
C LYS A 429 7.63 -8.62 -21.58
N GLY A 430 6.74 -7.84 -20.98
CA GLY A 430 5.52 -7.45 -21.66
C GLY A 430 4.69 -6.42 -20.92
N VAL A 431 3.72 -5.86 -21.64
CA VAL A 431 2.81 -4.84 -21.16
C VAL A 431 1.38 -5.18 -21.57
N LEU A 432 0.49 -5.25 -20.59
CA LEU A 432 -0.95 -5.43 -20.74
C LEU A 432 -1.66 -4.10 -20.52
N PHE A 433 -2.36 -3.61 -21.52
CA PHE A 433 -3.10 -2.35 -21.48
C PHE A 433 -4.61 -2.59 -21.38
N TYR A 434 -5.27 -1.89 -20.47
CA TYR A 434 -6.72 -1.85 -20.31
C TYR A 434 -7.24 -0.45 -20.65
N SER A 435 -7.99 -0.30 -21.75
CA SER A 435 -8.56 0.97 -22.24
C SER A 435 -7.60 2.16 -22.12
N VAL A 436 -6.40 2.05 -22.69
CA VAL A 436 -5.38 3.11 -22.60
C VAL A 436 -5.49 4.04 -23.82
N PRO A 437 -5.66 5.36 -23.65
CA PRO A 437 -5.83 6.27 -24.77
C PRO A 437 -4.48 6.62 -25.43
N HIS A 438 -3.88 5.67 -26.15
CA HIS A 438 -2.54 5.81 -26.74
C HIS A 438 -2.44 6.97 -27.75
N ARG A 439 -3.54 7.28 -28.44
CA ARG A 439 -3.64 8.42 -29.38
C ARG A 439 -4.39 9.62 -28.78
N GLY A 440 -4.64 9.58 -27.47
CA GLY A 440 -5.49 10.52 -26.75
C GLY A 440 -6.98 10.25 -26.98
N THR A 441 -7.83 10.91 -26.20
CA THR A 441 -9.28 10.79 -26.28
C THR A 441 -9.87 12.04 -26.94
N PHE A 442 -11.02 11.92 -27.62
CA PHE A 442 -11.71 13.01 -28.30
C PHE A 442 -12.27 14.02 -27.28
N MET A 443 -11.38 14.78 -26.64
CA MET A 443 -11.75 15.70 -25.57
C MET A 443 -12.41 16.99 -26.07
N ALA A 444 -12.24 17.33 -27.35
CA ALA A 444 -12.77 18.54 -27.96
C ALA A 444 -14.30 18.52 -28.14
N GLU A 445 -14.90 17.32 -28.18
CA GLU A 445 -16.35 17.12 -28.35
C GLU A 445 -17.10 17.19 -27.01
N TYR A 446 -16.39 17.05 -25.89
CA TYR A 446 -17.00 17.12 -24.56
C TYR A 446 -17.20 18.58 -24.11
N SER A 447 -18.32 18.82 -23.44
CA SER A 447 -18.57 20.12 -22.80
C SER A 447 -17.47 20.45 -21.79
N VAL A 448 -17.22 21.75 -21.58
CA VAL A 448 -16.23 22.23 -20.61
C VAL A 448 -16.46 21.62 -19.22
N ASN A 449 -17.71 21.46 -18.80
CA ASN A 449 -18.08 20.85 -17.52
C ASN A 449 -17.72 19.36 -17.45
N VAL A 450 -17.95 18.60 -18.53
CA VAL A 450 -17.57 17.19 -18.64
C VAL A 450 -16.04 17.05 -18.61
N ARG A 451 -15.32 17.94 -19.29
CA ARG A 451 -13.85 17.98 -19.27
C ARG A 451 -13.34 18.16 -17.85
N TYR A 452 -13.86 19.15 -17.11
CA TYR A 452 -13.47 19.38 -15.71
C TYR A 452 -13.87 18.26 -14.75
N LEU A 453 -14.95 17.52 -15.04
CA LEU A 453 -15.40 16.40 -14.25
C LEU A 453 -14.50 15.17 -14.40
N LEU A 454 -14.11 14.85 -15.63
CA LEU A 454 -13.36 13.63 -15.94
C LEU A 454 -11.84 13.82 -15.84
N PHE A 455 -11.36 15.02 -16.16
CA PHE A 455 -9.96 15.30 -16.31
C PHE A 455 -9.65 16.68 -15.70
N PRO A 456 -8.94 16.74 -14.58
CA PRO A 456 -8.42 18.01 -14.09
C PRO A 456 -7.34 18.56 -15.04
N SER A 457 -7.08 19.87 -14.93
CA SER A 457 -6.52 20.74 -15.98
C SER A 457 -5.25 20.29 -16.72
N ILE A 458 -4.36 19.50 -16.13
CA ILE A 458 -3.09 19.08 -16.78
C ILE A 458 -3.23 17.73 -17.45
N GLU A 459 -3.94 16.81 -16.79
CA GLU A 459 -4.38 15.56 -17.38
C GLU A 459 -5.18 15.82 -18.66
N VAL A 460 -6.02 16.85 -18.69
CA VAL A 460 -6.73 17.30 -19.91
C VAL A 460 -5.78 17.65 -21.04
N ARG A 461 -4.71 18.39 -20.75
CA ARG A 461 -3.78 18.88 -21.78
C ARG A 461 -2.92 17.75 -22.33
N GLU A 462 -2.51 16.83 -21.47
CA GLU A 462 -1.71 15.67 -21.86
C GLU A 462 -2.55 14.60 -22.59
N LEU A 463 -3.86 14.51 -22.31
CA LEU A 463 -4.77 13.52 -22.92
C LEU A 463 -5.51 14.00 -24.18
N CYS A 464 -5.27 15.24 -24.63
CA CYS A 464 -5.83 15.75 -25.87
C CYS A 464 -5.46 14.83 -27.05
N LYS A 465 -6.48 14.41 -27.81
CA LYS A 465 -6.30 13.63 -29.04
C LYS A 465 -5.24 14.24 -29.95
N ASP A 466 -4.41 13.37 -30.53
CA ASP A 466 -3.40 13.74 -31.53
C ASP A 466 -2.37 14.79 -31.05
N SER A 467 -2.21 14.96 -29.74
CA SER A 467 -1.17 15.84 -29.22
C SER A 467 0.22 15.35 -29.66
N PRO A 468 1.13 16.25 -30.09
CA PRO A 468 2.48 15.85 -30.50
C PRO A 468 3.23 15.08 -29.41
N ALA A 469 2.97 15.41 -28.14
CA ALA A 469 3.57 14.74 -27.00
C ALA A 469 3.12 13.28 -26.84
N LEU A 470 1.82 12.98 -26.98
CA LEU A 470 1.32 11.60 -26.93
C LEU A 470 1.79 10.77 -28.12
N ARG A 471 1.83 11.38 -29.31
CA ARG A 471 2.33 10.71 -30.51
C ARG A 471 3.80 10.31 -30.34
N GLY A 472 4.65 11.25 -29.93
CA GLY A 472 6.06 10.97 -29.64
C GLY A 472 6.24 9.92 -28.54
N LEU A 473 5.43 9.98 -27.48
CA LEU A 473 5.45 8.97 -26.42
C LEU A 473 5.08 7.57 -26.94
N ASN A 474 4.06 7.48 -27.82
CA ASN A 474 3.67 6.22 -28.42
C ASN A 474 4.76 5.68 -29.35
N GLU A 475 5.30 6.51 -30.24
CA GLU A 475 6.37 6.15 -31.17
C GLU A 475 7.63 5.65 -30.42
N ASN A 476 8.04 6.35 -29.36
CA ASN A 476 9.15 5.93 -28.52
C ASN A 476 8.89 4.57 -27.85
N PHE A 477 7.69 4.36 -27.30
CA PHE A 477 7.32 3.07 -26.73
C PHE A 477 7.36 1.94 -27.77
N LEU A 478 6.84 2.18 -28.98
CA LEU A 478 6.87 1.19 -30.06
C LEU A 478 8.31 0.81 -30.45
N ASN A 479 9.21 1.80 -30.50
CA ASN A 479 10.63 1.56 -30.79
C ASN A 479 11.28 0.69 -29.69
N ILE A 480 11.07 1.04 -28.41
CA ILE A 480 11.60 0.28 -27.27
C ILE A 480 11.02 -1.14 -27.26
N ALA A 481 9.70 -1.27 -27.44
CA ALA A 481 9.02 -2.56 -27.45
C ALA A 481 9.51 -3.48 -28.58
N LYS A 482 9.80 -2.92 -29.76
CA LYS A 482 10.37 -3.66 -30.88
C LYS A 482 11.82 -4.05 -30.63
N GLU A 483 12.65 -3.13 -30.13
CA GLU A 483 14.06 -3.37 -29.86
C GLU A 483 14.27 -4.44 -28.77
N LYS A 484 13.45 -4.39 -27.71
CA LYS A 484 13.53 -5.30 -26.56
C LYS A 484 12.58 -6.49 -26.64
N GLU A 485 11.86 -6.63 -27.76
CA GLU A 485 10.91 -7.72 -28.02
C GLU A 485 9.83 -7.89 -26.94
N PHE A 486 9.25 -6.78 -26.47
CA PHE A 486 8.16 -6.81 -25.51
C PHE A 486 6.91 -7.45 -26.12
N LYS A 487 6.28 -8.36 -25.38
CA LYS A 487 4.91 -8.77 -25.71
C LYS A 487 3.92 -7.68 -25.30
N VAL A 488 2.94 -7.41 -26.16
CA VAL A 488 1.92 -6.39 -25.88
C VAL A 488 0.54 -6.96 -26.16
N LEU A 489 -0.39 -6.69 -25.25
CA LEU A 489 -1.81 -7.03 -25.38
C LEU A 489 -2.63 -5.81 -24.92
N SER A 490 -3.63 -5.44 -25.69
CA SER A 490 -4.55 -4.33 -25.38
C SER A 490 -5.99 -4.82 -25.31
N PHE A 491 -6.68 -4.49 -24.23
CA PHE A 491 -8.13 -4.56 -24.14
C PHE A 491 -8.74 -3.17 -24.41
N ALA A 492 -9.82 -3.14 -25.19
CA ALA A 492 -10.60 -1.94 -25.47
C ALA A 492 -12.05 -2.11 -25.00
N GLU A 493 -12.56 -1.10 -24.31
CA GLU A 493 -14.00 -0.99 -24.03
C GLU A 493 -14.82 -0.72 -25.30
N THR A 494 -16.05 -1.22 -25.33
CA THR A 494 -17.03 -0.92 -26.37
C THR A 494 -18.27 -0.21 -25.82
N LEU A 495 -18.51 -0.26 -24.50
CA LEU A 495 -19.69 0.31 -23.87
C LEU A 495 -19.42 1.69 -23.23
N PRO A 496 -20.35 2.66 -23.36
CA PRO A 496 -20.22 3.95 -22.68
C PRO A 496 -20.27 3.81 -21.15
N THR A 497 -19.39 4.54 -20.46
CA THR A 497 -19.42 4.70 -19.01
C THR A 497 -20.47 5.74 -18.61
N THR A 498 -21.28 5.41 -17.60
CA THR A 498 -22.28 6.33 -17.05
C THR A 498 -21.65 7.19 -15.95
N ILE A 499 -21.66 8.52 -16.13
CA ILE A 499 -21.08 9.50 -15.20
C ILE A 499 -22.21 10.40 -14.68
N GLY A 500 -22.66 10.15 -13.45
CA GLY A 500 -23.85 10.81 -12.92
C GLY A 500 -25.13 10.43 -13.68
N PRO A 501 -26.24 11.16 -13.48
CA PRO A 501 -27.56 10.71 -13.93
C PRO A 501 -27.80 10.82 -15.45
N MET A 502 -27.04 11.64 -16.18
CA MET A 502 -27.37 12.00 -17.58
C MET A 502 -26.23 11.83 -18.59
N ILE A 503 -25.00 11.58 -18.16
CA ILE A 503 -23.84 11.60 -19.07
C ILE A 503 -23.40 10.15 -19.32
N LYS A 504 -23.46 9.73 -20.59
CA LYS A 504 -22.88 8.46 -21.06
C LYS A 504 -21.76 8.75 -22.04
N ILE A 505 -20.56 8.28 -21.74
CA ILE A 505 -19.36 8.58 -22.53
C ILE A 505 -18.56 7.31 -22.74
N LEU A 506 -18.23 7.01 -24.01
CA LEU A 506 -17.15 6.10 -24.33
C LEU A 506 -15.83 6.83 -24.05
N VAL A 507 -15.10 6.41 -23.02
CA VAL A 507 -13.96 7.18 -22.48
C VAL A 507 -12.78 7.04 -23.41
N VAL A 508 -12.52 5.81 -23.87
CA VAL A 508 -11.45 5.47 -24.80
C VAL A 508 -12.01 4.66 -25.97
N PRO A 509 -12.21 5.28 -27.14
CA PRO A 509 -12.62 4.55 -28.34
C PRO A 509 -11.59 3.46 -28.73
N PRO A 510 -12.01 2.32 -29.32
CA PRO A 510 -11.11 1.25 -29.71
C PRO A 510 -9.91 1.70 -30.57
N GLN A 511 -10.11 2.68 -31.45
CA GLN A 511 -9.05 3.23 -32.31
C GLN A 511 -7.96 3.98 -31.52
N SER A 512 -8.30 4.48 -30.33
CA SER A 512 -7.33 5.10 -29.40
C SER A 512 -6.68 4.08 -28.48
N ALA A 513 -7.40 3.00 -28.14
CA ALA A 513 -6.87 1.85 -27.39
C ALA A 513 -5.89 0.98 -28.20
N ASP A 514 -5.90 1.11 -29.53
CA ASP A 514 -4.91 0.49 -30.41
C ASP A 514 -3.54 1.16 -30.30
N VAL A 515 -2.58 0.42 -29.74
CA VAL A 515 -1.18 0.84 -29.61
C VAL A 515 -0.41 0.77 -30.93
N GLY A 516 -0.83 -0.10 -31.86
CA GLY A 516 -0.18 -0.36 -33.15
C GLY A 516 0.73 -1.59 -33.19
N ILE A 517 0.82 -2.37 -32.10
CA ILE A 517 1.53 -3.66 -32.01
C ILE A 517 0.80 -4.62 -31.06
N GLY A 518 0.98 -5.92 -31.25
CA GLY A 518 0.32 -6.94 -30.43
C GLY A 518 -1.18 -7.08 -30.74
N ASP A 519 -1.88 -7.86 -29.91
CA ASP A 519 -3.30 -8.09 -30.09
C ASP A 519 -4.12 -6.94 -29.49
N LEU A 520 -5.16 -6.50 -30.21
CA LEU A 520 -6.23 -5.65 -29.68
C LEU A 520 -7.51 -6.49 -29.55
N ILE A 521 -8.06 -6.51 -28.34
CA ILE A 521 -9.28 -7.27 -28.04
C ILE A 521 -10.34 -6.30 -27.52
N GLU A 522 -11.41 -6.15 -28.28
CA GLU A 522 -12.60 -5.40 -27.87
C GLU A 522 -13.44 -6.24 -26.89
N VAL A 523 -13.93 -5.61 -25.82
CA VAL A 523 -14.69 -6.26 -24.75
C VAL A 523 -15.93 -5.42 -24.42
N ASP A 524 -17.08 -6.09 -24.35
CA ASP A 524 -18.40 -5.50 -24.08
C ASP A 524 -18.61 -5.07 -22.62
N VAL A 525 -17.79 -4.13 -22.18
CA VAL A 525 -17.80 -3.54 -20.84
C VAL A 525 -17.47 -2.06 -20.93
N ASP A 526 -17.80 -1.33 -19.86
CA ASP A 526 -17.45 0.09 -19.72
C ASP A 526 -16.00 0.28 -19.20
N HIS A 527 -15.53 1.52 -19.21
CA HIS A 527 -14.16 1.91 -18.81
C HIS A 527 -13.81 1.61 -17.36
N LEU A 528 -14.81 1.59 -16.47
CA LEU A 528 -14.59 1.32 -15.04
C LEU A 528 -14.54 -0.18 -14.76
N ASN A 529 -15.18 -1.00 -15.60
CA ASN A 529 -15.31 -2.43 -15.44
C ASN A 529 -14.35 -3.25 -16.32
N ILE A 530 -13.71 -2.63 -17.33
CA ILE A 530 -12.73 -3.30 -18.22
C ILE A 530 -11.57 -3.99 -17.46
N CYS A 531 -11.19 -3.50 -16.28
CA CYS A 531 -10.13 -4.07 -15.43
C CYS A 531 -10.66 -4.82 -14.19
N LYS A 532 -11.98 -5.06 -14.12
CA LYS A 532 -12.68 -5.73 -13.03
C LYS A 532 -13.37 -6.99 -13.54
N PRO A 533 -12.63 -8.11 -13.67
CA PRO A 533 -13.23 -9.35 -14.13
C PRO A 533 -14.33 -9.78 -13.15
N GLU A 534 -15.43 -10.31 -13.69
CA GLU A 534 -16.62 -10.68 -12.91
C GLU A 534 -16.38 -11.86 -11.99
N ARG A 535 -15.59 -12.82 -12.47
CA ARG A 535 -15.25 -14.08 -11.80
C ARG A 535 -13.88 -14.57 -12.27
N LYS A 536 -13.29 -15.52 -11.54
CA LYS A 536 -11.98 -16.12 -11.89
C LYS A 536 -11.99 -16.85 -13.24
N ASP A 537 -13.14 -17.31 -13.73
CA ASP A 537 -13.28 -17.96 -15.03
C ASP A 537 -13.66 -17.02 -16.18
N SER A 538 -13.86 -15.72 -15.88
CA SER A 538 -14.20 -14.73 -16.90
C SER A 538 -13.08 -14.53 -17.92
N PHE A 539 -13.48 -14.14 -19.14
CA PHE A 539 -12.56 -13.93 -20.26
C PHE A 539 -11.41 -12.96 -19.92
N LEU A 540 -11.74 -11.80 -19.33
CA LEU A 540 -10.75 -10.78 -18.96
C LEU A 540 -9.64 -11.34 -18.06
N TYR A 541 -10.02 -12.09 -17.02
CA TYR A 541 -9.02 -12.68 -16.12
C TYR A 541 -8.22 -13.79 -16.81
N ARG A 542 -8.88 -14.75 -17.46
CA ARG A 542 -8.21 -15.88 -18.12
C ARG A 542 -7.21 -15.43 -19.17
N ARG A 543 -7.60 -14.48 -20.03
CA ARG A 543 -6.70 -13.95 -21.07
C ARG A 543 -5.54 -13.15 -20.47
N SER A 544 -5.77 -12.40 -19.38
CA SER A 544 -4.70 -11.69 -18.66
C SER A 544 -3.71 -12.64 -18.01
N LEU A 545 -4.19 -13.68 -17.32
CA LEU A 545 -3.36 -14.71 -16.73
C LEU A 545 -2.53 -15.42 -17.79
N GLN A 546 -3.17 -15.81 -18.90
CA GLN A 546 -2.49 -16.43 -20.04
C GLN A 546 -1.37 -15.52 -20.58
N PHE A 547 -1.66 -14.23 -20.79
CA PHE A 547 -0.65 -13.27 -21.27
C PHE A 547 0.53 -13.14 -20.31
N ILE A 548 0.28 -13.03 -19.00
CA ILE A 548 1.34 -12.96 -17.98
C ILE A 548 2.21 -14.22 -18.03
N GLN A 549 1.61 -15.41 -18.10
CA GLN A 549 2.31 -16.68 -18.21
C GLN A 549 3.11 -16.78 -19.52
N GLU A 550 2.55 -16.31 -20.63
CA GLU A 550 3.23 -16.28 -21.94
C GLU A 550 4.44 -15.35 -21.93
N CYS A 551 4.37 -14.20 -21.28
CA CYS A 551 5.49 -13.26 -21.12
C CYS A 551 6.64 -13.90 -20.34
N LEU A 552 6.31 -14.71 -19.35
CA LEU A 552 7.26 -15.25 -18.38
C LEU A 552 7.61 -16.73 -18.62
N LYS A 553 7.15 -17.33 -19.73
CA LYS A 553 7.29 -18.76 -20.02
C LYS A 553 8.73 -19.27 -19.96
N LYS A 554 9.70 -18.45 -20.39
CA LYS A 554 11.13 -18.80 -20.35
C LYS A 554 11.75 -18.67 -18.95
N ASP A 555 11.14 -17.86 -18.09
CA ASP A 555 11.68 -17.49 -16.77
C ASP A 555 11.01 -18.26 -15.62
N ILE A 556 9.78 -18.76 -15.82
CA ILE A 556 9.01 -19.52 -14.82
C ILE A 556 9.19 -21.03 -14.94
N ALA A 557 9.68 -21.53 -16.09
CA ALA A 557 9.94 -22.95 -16.34
C ALA A 557 10.85 -23.60 -15.28
#